data_AF-A0A954XVC6-F1
#
_entry.id   AF-A0A954XVC6-F1
#
_cell.length_a   1.000
_cell.length_b   1.000
_cell.length_c   1.000
_cell.angle_alpha   90.00
_cell.angle_beta   90.00
_cell.angle_gamma   90.00
#
_symmetry.space_group_name_H-M   'P 1'
#
loop_
_entity.id
_entity.type
_entity.pdbx_description
1 polymer ?
#
loop_
_entity_poly.entity_id
_entity_poly.type
_entity_poly.pdbx_seq_one_letter_code
_entity_poly.pdbx_strand_id
1 'polypeptide(L)' 'MIASADSHAKPNSFEVRILRQAAPGEPSFWERHRVTYEPNLNVISVLQKIAAQAVTSDGDKTTPVAWDCNCLE' A
#
# COMPACT_ATOMS: atom_id res chain seq x y z
N MET A 1 -1.79 43.07 -5.33
CA MET A 1 -1.05 41.84 -5.00
C MET A 1 -2.08 40.77 -4.65
N ILE A 2 -2.41 39.88 -5.59
CA ILE A 2 -3.37 38.80 -5.35
C ILE A 2 -2.54 37.58 -4.97
N ALA A 3 -2.68 37.11 -3.73
CA ALA A 3 -1.98 35.94 -3.24
C ALA A 3 -2.38 34.73 -4.06
N SER A 4 -1.40 34.06 -4.68
CA SER A 4 -1.57 32.80 -5.40
C SER A 4 -2.19 31.79 -4.44
N ALA A 5 -3.37 31.27 -4.80
CA ALA A 5 -3.99 30.16 -4.11
C ALA A 5 -3.05 28.96 -4.21
N ASP A 6 -2.53 28.54 -3.07
CA ASP A 6 -1.70 27.36 -2.90
C ASP A 6 -2.49 26.14 -3.38
N SER A 7 -2.22 25.73 -4.62
CA SER A 7 -2.81 24.54 -5.20
C SER A 7 -2.19 23.37 -4.46
N HIS A 8 -2.82 22.93 -3.38
CA HIS A 8 -2.49 21.65 -2.74
C HIS A 8 -2.70 20.55 -3.79
N ALA A 9 -1.63 20.26 -4.53
CA ALA A 9 -1.60 19.16 -5.48
C ALA A 9 -1.96 17.91 -4.69
N LYS A 10 -3.11 17.30 -5.03
CA LYS A 10 -3.53 16.06 -4.38
C LYS A 10 -2.38 15.06 -4.52
N PRO A 11 -1.91 14.45 -3.43
CA PRO A 11 -0.80 13.52 -3.52
C PRO A 11 -1.21 12.36 -4.44
N ASN A 12 -0.48 12.18 -5.55
CA ASN A 12 -0.75 11.11 -6.52
C ASN A 12 -0.49 9.71 -5.95
N SER A 13 0.08 9.61 -4.74
CA SER A 13 0.45 8.35 -4.10
C SER A 13 0.46 8.47 -2.57
N PHE A 14 0.26 7.35 -1.88
CA PHE A 14 0.36 7.24 -0.42
C PHE A 14 1.25 6.04 -0.02
N GLU A 15 1.77 6.07 1.21
CA GLU A 15 2.56 4.98 1.78
C GLU A 15 1.66 4.02 2.57
N VAL A 16 1.85 2.72 2.36
CA VAL A 16 1.20 1.64 3.09
C VAL A 16 2.25 0.85 3.83
N ARG A 17 2.06 0.68 5.13
CA ARG A 17 2.91 -0.15 6.00
C ARG A 17 2.19 -1.44 6.32
N ILE A 18 2.79 -2.56 5.97
CA ILE A 18 2.23 -3.90 6.18
C ILE A 18 3.15 -4.64 7.15
N LEU A 19 2.56 -5.21 8.20
CA LEU A 19 3.28 -6.09 9.11
C LEU A 19 3.36 -7.48 8.48
N ARG A 20 4.56 -7.92 8.15
CA ARG A 20 4.85 -9.19 7.50
C ARG A 20 5.46 -10.17 8.48
N GLN A 21 5.24 -11.46 8.22
CA GLN A 21 5.91 -12.56 8.89
C GLN A 21 6.26 -13.61 7.83
N ALA A 22 7.52 -14.03 7.76
CA ALA A 22 7.99 -14.92 6.68
C ALA A 22 7.50 -16.38 6.84
N ALA A 23 7.47 -16.87 8.08
CA ALA A 23 7.02 -18.21 8.43
C ALA A 23 6.41 -18.22 9.85
N PRO A 24 5.62 -19.24 10.22
CA PRO A 24 5.12 -19.39 11.59
C PRO A 24 6.28 -19.37 12.61
N GLY A 25 6.25 -18.43 13.57
CA GLY A 25 7.26 -18.32 14.63
C GLY A 25 8.45 -17.40 14.31
N GLU A 26 8.57 -16.89 13.09
CA GLU A 26 9.58 -15.89 12.72
C GLU A 26 9.20 -14.49 13.24
N PRO A 27 10.17 -13.59 13.49
CA PRO A 27 9.88 -12.22 13.88
C PRO A 27 9.13 -11.48 12.78
N SER A 28 8.16 -10.66 13.18
CA SER A 28 7.44 -9.80 12.26
C SER A 28 8.27 -8.57 11.90
N PHE A 29 8.12 -8.08 10.67
CA PHE A 29 8.80 -6.90 10.17
C PHE A 29 7.86 -5.99 9.39
N TRP A 30 8.15 -4.69 9.40
CA TRP A 30 7.36 -3.72 8.65
C TRP A 30 7.86 -3.59 7.22
N GLU A 31 7.00 -3.91 6.27
CA GLU A 31 7.22 -3.70 4.84
C GLU A 31 6.48 -2.44 4.38
N ARG A 32 7.12 -1.62 3.54
CA ARG A 32 6.57 -0.36 3.02
C ARG A 32 6.29 -0.48 1.54
N HIS A 33 5.12 0.00 1.12
CA HIS A 33 4.73 0.10 -0.28
C HIS A 33 4.23 1.50 -0.62
N ARG A 34 4.53 1.95 -1.83
CA ARG A 34 4.02 3.19 -2.38
C ARG A 34 2.94 2.87 -3.40
N VAL A 35 1.71 3.27 -3.10
CA VAL A 35 0.53 3.00 -3.92
C VAL A 35 0.04 4.28 -4.55
N THR A 36 -0.17 4.26 -5.86
CA THR A 36 -0.77 5.38 -6.59
C THR A 36 -2.23 5.52 -6.19
N TYR A 37 -2.64 6.72 -5.83
CA TYR A 37 -4.01 7.01 -5.43
C TYR A 37 -4.95 6.96 -6.64
N GLU A 38 -6.05 6.24 -6.49
CA GLU A 38 -7.17 6.20 -7.42
C GLU A 38 -8.49 6.43 -6.67
N PRO A 39 -9.47 7.08 -7.30
CA PRO A 39 -10.78 7.27 -6.68
C PRO A 39 -11.43 5.92 -6.35
N ASN A 40 -12.09 5.85 -5.20
CA ASN A 40 -12.81 4.66 -4.71
C ASN A 40 -11.94 3.44 -4.35
N LEU A 41 -10.64 3.62 -4.10
CA LEU A 41 -9.82 2.55 -3.51
C LEU A 41 -10.30 2.20 -2.10
N ASN A 42 -10.65 0.93 -1.89
CA ASN A 42 -10.81 0.34 -0.57
C ASN A 42 -9.53 -0.42 -0.17
N VAL A 43 -9.45 -0.88 1.08
CA VAL A 43 -8.26 -1.58 1.60
C VAL A 43 -7.92 -2.83 0.77
N ILE A 44 -8.91 -3.58 0.28
CA ILE A 44 -8.68 -4.76 -0.55
C ILE A 44 -8.08 -4.37 -1.90
N SER A 45 -8.59 -3.32 -2.55
CA SER A 45 -8.02 -2.79 -3.80
C SER A 45 -6.57 -2.35 -3.62
N VAL A 46 -6.22 -1.79 -2.46
CA VAL A 46 -4.85 -1.42 -2.10
C VAL A 46 -3.96 -2.66 -1.95
N LEU A 47 -4.41 -3.69 -1.24
CA LEU A 47 -3.66 -4.94 -1.07
C LEU A 47 -3.46 -5.68 -2.40
N GLN A 48 -4.49 -5.73 -3.24
CA GLN A 48 -4.40 -6.31 -4.60
C GLN A 48 -3.41 -5.54 -5.48
N LYS A 49 -3.39 -4.20 -5.41
CA LYS A 49 -2.42 -3.38 -6.11
C LYS A 49 -0.99 -3.66 -5.66
N ILE A 50 -0.76 -3.78 -4.36
CA ILE A 50 0.55 -4.11 -3.81
C ILE A 50 1.00 -5.48 -4.33
N ALA A 51 0.10 -6.47 -4.33
CA ALA A 51 0.37 -7.79 -4.91
C ALA A 51 0.69 -7.74 -6.42
N ALA A 52 -0.02 -6.90 -7.19
CA ALA A 52 0.21 -6.72 -8.62
C ALA A 52 1.50 -5.95 -8.94
N GLN A 53 1.88 -4.97 -8.12
CA GLN A 53 3.14 -4.23 -8.26
C GLN A 53 4.35 -5.13 -7.99
N ALA A 54 4.21 -6.11 -7.07
CA ALA A 54 5.24 -7.07 -6.70
C ALA A 54 6.59 -6.44 -6.27
N VAL A 55 6.57 -5.16 -5.87
CA VAL A 55 7.74 -4.39 -5.43
C VAL A 55 7.44 -3.60 -4.15
N THR A 56 8.46 -3.42 -3.31
CA THR A 56 8.42 -2.55 -2.13
C THR A 56 8.71 -1.10 -2.52
N SER A 57 8.55 -0.16 -1.58
CA SER A 57 8.96 1.24 -1.75
C SER A 57 10.46 1.41 -2.03
N ASP A 58 11.30 0.42 -1.69
CA ASP A 58 12.75 0.43 -1.93
C ASP A 58 13.12 -0.13 -3.31
N GLY A 59 12.16 -0.76 -4.01
CA GLY A 59 12.37 -1.41 -5.30
C GLY A 59 12.69 -2.90 -5.21
N ASP A 60 12.73 -3.46 -4.01
CA ASP A 60 12.90 -4.91 -3.81
C ASP A 60 11.66 -5.69 -4.25
N LYS A 61 11.88 -6.89 -4.78
CA LYS A 61 10.78 -7.81 -5.09
C LYS A 61 10.14 -8.29 -3.79
N THR A 62 8.82 -8.17 -3.71
CA THR A 62 8.04 -8.68 -2.58
C THR A 62 7.14 -9.84 -3.00
N THR A 63 6.76 -10.67 -2.04
CA THR A 63 5.73 -11.69 -2.23
C THR A 63 4.34 -11.10 -1.97
N PRO A 64 3.28 -11.63 -2.59
CA PRO A 64 1.92 -11.15 -2.36
C PRO A 64 1.60 -11.13 -0.86
N VAL A 65 0.91 -10.08 -0.43
CA VAL A 65 0.51 -9.93 0.97
C VAL A 65 -0.47 -11.05 1.32
N ALA A 66 -0.29 -11.68 2.47
CA ALA A 66 -1.29 -12.61 3.00
C ALA A 66 -2.33 -11.82 3.80
N TRP A 67 -3.61 -11.97 3.47
CA TRP A 67 -4.72 -11.44 4.27
C TRP A 67 -5.86 -12.46 4.30
N ASP A 68 -6.53 -12.55 5.44
CA ASP A 68 -7.72 -13.37 5.58
C ASP A 68 -8.90 -12.65 4.92
N CYS A 69 -9.46 -13.25 3.87
CA CYS A 69 -10.70 -12.78 3.27
C CYS A 69 -11.84 -13.36 4.09
N ASN A 70 -12.37 -12.62 5.06
CA ASN A 70 -13.68 -12.97 5.59
C ASN A 70 -14.71 -12.68 4.50
N CYS A 71 -15.04 -13.67 3.69
CA CYS A 71 -16.17 -13.59 2.79
C CYS A 71 -17.41 -13.38 3.66
N LEU A 72 -18.01 -12.20 3.55
CA LEU A 72 -19.35 -11.94 4.09
C LEU A 72 -20.39 -12.64 3.21
N GLU A 73 -20.26 -13.97 3.07
CA GLU A 73 -21.19 -14.86 2.38
C GLU A 73 -22.05 -15.64 3.38
#